data_AF-A0A6L8EDW5-F1
#
_entry.id   AF-A0A6L8EDW5-F1
#
_cell.length_a   1.000
_cell.length_b   1.000
_cell.length_c   1.000
_cell.angle_alpha   90.00
_cell.angle_beta   90.00
_cell.angle_gamma   90.00
#
_symmetry.space_group_name_H-M   'P 1'
#
loop_
_entity.id
_entity.type
_entity.pdbx_description
1 polymer ?
#
loop_
_entity_poly.entity_id
_entity_poly.type
_entity_poly.pdbx_seq_one_letter_code
_entity_poly.pdbx_strand_id
1 'polypeptide(L)'
;MEVSNKFLLNILSNINWGTLNSTTITRIYGQDLRDLAIKFPQSNLEQKRIADCLSILDTQICTQLKKLDALRAHKQGLMQQLFPSLVDH
;
A
#
# COMPACT_ATOMS: atom_id res chain seq x y z
N MET A 1 8.91 0.37 26.13
CA MET A 1 9.42 0.21 24.76
C MET A 1 8.26 0.54 23.84
N GLU A 2 8.31 1.67 23.14
CA GLU A 2 7.19 2.15 22.32
C GLU A 2 7.39 1.67 20.88
N VAL A 3 6.44 0.90 20.36
CA VAL A 3 6.47 0.40 18.98
C VAL A 3 5.78 1.44 18.10
N SER A 4 6.43 1.84 17.00
CA SER A 4 5.84 2.81 16.07
C SER A 4 4.60 2.25 15.39
N ASN A 5 3.51 3.01 15.39
CA ASN A 5 2.29 2.70 14.64
C ASN A 5 2.55 2.45 13.16
N LYS A 6 3.56 3.12 12.58
CA LYS A 6 3.95 2.91 11.18
C LYS A 6 4.55 1.53 10.95
N PHE A 7 5.39 1.07 11.88
CA PHE A 7 5.95 -0.27 11.82
C PHE A 7 4.85 -1.33 12.00
N LEU A 8 3.95 -1.13 12.97
CA LEU A 8 2.79 -2.01 13.16
C LEU A 8 1.91 -2.07 11.90
N LEU A 9 1.59 -0.91 11.32
CA LEU A 9 0.82 -0.84 10.08
C LEU A 9 1.49 -1.65 8.96
N ASN A 10 2.79 -1.49 8.76
CA ASN A 10 3.52 -2.24 7.74
C ASN A 10 3.44 -3.75 7.97
N ILE A 11 3.59 -4.24 9.21
CA ILE A 11 3.47 -5.67 9.50
C ILE A 11 2.05 -6.16 9.25
N LEU A 12 1.05 -5.47 9.81
CA LEU A 12 -0.35 -5.87 9.76
C LEU A 12 -0.93 -5.81 8.34
N SER A 13 -0.50 -4.86 7.52
CA SER A 13 -0.90 -4.78 6.10
C SER A 13 -0.39 -5.95 5.25
N ASN A 14 0.66 -6.65 5.69
CA ASN A 14 1.20 -7.83 5.01
C ASN A 14 0.64 -9.16 5.52
N ILE A 15 -0.31 -9.14 6.47
CA ILE A 15 -0.98 -10.33 6.96
C ILE A 15 -2.15 -10.70 6.04
N ASN A 16 -2.26 -12.00 5.71
CA ASN A 16 -3.45 -12.53 5.07
C ASN A 16 -4.54 -12.77 6.12
N TRP A 17 -5.41 -11.79 6.30
CA TRP A 17 -6.50 -11.84 7.27
C TRP A 17 -7.53 -12.95 6.98
N GLY A 18 -7.66 -13.36 5.72
CA GLY A 18 -8.63 -14.38 5.29
C GLY A 18 -8.29 -15.79 5.75
N THR A 19 -7.05 -16.04 6.20
CA THR A 19 -6.61 -17.35 6.66
C THR A 19 -6.62 -17.51 8.17
N LEU A 20 -6.97 -16.44 8.91
CA LEU A 20 -6.94 -16.46 10.38
C LEU A 20 -8.10 -17.24 10.99
N ASN A 21 -9.25 -17.29 10.31
CA ASN A 21 -10.38 -18.09 10.73
C ASN A 21 -11.18 -18.61 9.53
N SER A 22 -11.85 -19.75 9.72
CA SER A 22 -12.62 -20.43 8.66
C SER A 22 -14.05 -19.90 8.52
N THR A 23 -14.28 -18.62 8.80
CA THR A 23 -15.62 -18.02 8.71
C THR A 23 -15.96 -17.61 7.28
N THR A 24 -17.23 -17.74 6.87
CA THR A 24 -17.69 -17.37 5.52
C THR A 24 -17.54 -15.88 5.22
N ILE A 25 -17.65 -15.04 6.25
CA ILE A 25 -17.31 -13.62 6.21
C ILE A 25 -16.21 -13.40 7.22
N THR A 26 -15.00 -13.14 6.74
CA THR A 26 -13.83 -12.88 7.58
C THR A 26 -14.13 -11.77 8.58
N ARG A 27 -14.26 -12.13 9.85
CA ARG A 27 -14.37 -11.21 10.98
C ARG A 27 -13.14 -11.39 11.85
N ILE A 28 -12.45 -10.31 12.19
CA ILE A 28 -11.27 -10.35 13.04
C ILE A 28 -11.72 -10.12 14.48
N TYR A 29 -11.50 -11.12 15.33
CA TYR A 29 -11.77 -11.05 16.76
C TYR A 29 -10.51 -10.72 17.55
N GLY A 30 -10.67 -10.27 18.79
CA GLY A 30 -9.53 -9.98 19.66
C GLY A 30 -8.65 -11.19 19.93
N GLN A 31 -9.21 -12.40 19.93
CA GLN A 31 -8.44 -13.65 20.02
C GLN A 31 -7.54 -13.86 18.80
N ASP A 32 -8.05 -13.59 17.59
CA ASP A 32 -7.30 -13.81 16.34
C ASP A 32 -6.06 -12.90 16.29
N LEU A 33 -6.16 -11.69 16.85
CA LEU A 33 -5.03 -10.78 16.99
C LEU A 33 -4.01 -11.24 18.05
N ARG A 34 -4.47 -11.87 19.13
CA ARG A 34 -3.60 -12.37 20.21
C ARG A 34 -2.84 -13.63 19.79
N ASP A 35 -3.50 -14.49 19.03
CA ASP A 35 -2.94 -15.75 18.53
C ASP A 35 -2.12 -15.57 17.26
N LEU A 36 -2.03 -14.34 16.74
CA LEU A 36 -1.31 -14.02 15.53
C LEU A 36 0.20 -14.26 15.71
N ALA A 37 0.70 -15.32 15.07
CA ALA A 37 2.12 -15.61 15.02
C ALA A 37 2.82 -14.69 14.00
N ILE A 38 3.42 -13.61 14.47
CA ILE A 38 4.26 -12.71 13.65
C ILE A 38 5.73 -12.78 14.05
N LYS A 39 6.61 -12.64 13.04
CA LYS A 39 8.03 -12.37 13.30
C LYS A 39 8.18 -10.92 13.72
N PHE A 40 8.35 -10.71 15.02
CA PHE A 40 8.48 -9.37 15.59
C PHE A 40 9.93 -9.11 16.05
N PRO A 41 10.70 -8.24 15.37
CA PRO A 41 12.06 -7.91 15.77
C PRO A 41 12.07 -7.15 17.10
N GLN A 42 12.83 -7.63 18.08
CA GLN A 42 12.88 -7.04 19.43
C GLN A 42 13.64 -5.71 19.48
N SER A 43 14.53 -5.46 18.49
CA SER A 43 15.32 -4.24 18.43
C SER A 43 14.53 -3.08 17.82
N ASN A 44 14.38 -1.99 18.57
CA ASN A 44 13.77 -0.75 18.05
C ASN A 44 14.53 -0.18 16.85
N LEU A 45 15.86 -0.36 16.83
CA LEU A 45 16.69 0.08 15.70
C LEU A 45 16.33 -0.70 14.44
N GLU A 46 16.14 -2.01 14.57
CA GLU A 46 15.74 -2.86 13.44
C GLU A 46 14.33 -2.51 12.96
N GLN A 47 13.37 -2.36 13.87
CA GLN A 47 12.00 -1.92 13.56
C GLN A 47 12.00 -0.60 12.78
N LYS A 48 12.78 0.39 13.25
CA LYS A 48 12.90 1.69 12.58
C LYS A 48 13.49 1.56 11.18
N ARG A 49 14.59 0.81 11.01
CA ARG A 49 15.22 0.62 9.70
C ARG A 49 14.27 -0.06 8.71
N ILE A 50 13.51 -1.06 9.14
CA ILE A 50 12.51 -1.72 8.30
C ILE A 50 11.41 -0.72 7.91
N ALA A 51 10.86 0.02 8.88
CA ALA A 51 9.82 1.01 8.62
C ALA A 51 10.28 2.11 7.65
N ASP A 52 11.48 2.66 7.86
CA ASP A 52 12.05 3.71 7.02
C ASP A 52 12.31 3.20 5.59
N CYS A 53 12.86 1.99 5.44
CA CYS A 53 13.10 1.36 4.14
C CYS A 53 11.79 1.21 3.33
N LEU A 54 10.76 0.63 3.94
CA LEU A 54 9.45 0.46 3.29
C LEU A 54 8.82 1.80 2.93
N SER A 55 8.94 2.81 3.81
CA SER A 55 8.43 4.15 3.57
C SER A 55 9.06 4.84 2.36
N ILE A 56 10.36 4.63 2.17
CA ILE A 56 11.09 5.17 1.01
C ILE A 56 10.55 4.52 -0.27
N LEU A 57 10.34 3.19 -0.25
CA LEU A 57 9.79 2.46 -1.40
C LEU A 57 8.37 2.94 -1.74
N ASP A 58 7.49 3.06 -0.74
CA ASP A 58 6.13 3.59 -0.95
C ASP A 58 6.16 4.99 -1.58
N THR A 59 7.05 5.86 -1.09
CA THR A 59 7.22 7.22 -1.63
C THR A 59 7.67 7.20 -3.08
N GLN A 60 8.61 6.31 -3.43
CA GLN A 60 9.10 6.14 -4.79
C GLN A 60 8.00 5.63 -5.72
N ILE A 61 7.25 4.62 -5.31
CA ILE A 61 6.10 4.07 -6.05
C ILE A 61 5.05 5.15 -6.28
N CYS A 62 4.63 5.87 -5.23
CA CYS A 62 3.66 6.96 -5.37
C CYS A 62 4.14 8.06 -6.33
N THR A 63 5.43 8.39 -6.29
CA THR A 63 6.02 9.38 -7.20
C THR A 63 5.98 8.90 -8.65
N GLN A 64 6.30 7.62 -8.89
CA GLN A 64 6.27 7.02 -10.22
C GLN A 64 4.84 6.92 -10.77
N LEU A 65 3.88 6.53 -9.93
CA LEU A 65 2.45 6.50 -10.31
C LEU A 65 1.95 7.89 -10.71
N LYS A 66 2.26 8.94 -9.94
CA LYS A 66 1.91 10.33 -10.29
C LYS A 66 2.50 10.76 -11.64
N LYS A 67 3.76 10.41 -11.92
CA LYS A 67 4.40 10.69 -13.21
C LYS A 67 3.69 9.96 -14.36
N LEU A 68 3.33 8.70 -14.14
CA LEU A 68 2.64 7.88 -15.11
C LEU A 68 1.24 8.40 -15.41
N ASP A 69 0.50 8.85 -14.40
CA ASP A 69 -0.81 9.48 -14.58
C ASP A 69 -0.71 10.82 -15.33
N ALA A 70 0.30 11.64 -15.01
CA ALA A 70 0.56 12.87 -15.75
C ALA A 70 0.88 12.60 -17.23
N LEU A 71 1.69 11.57 -17.52
CA LEU A 71 2.01 11.15 -18.89
C LEU A 71 0.78 10.63 -19.63
N ARG A 72 -0.10 9.87 -18.97
CA ARG A 72 -1.37 9.41 -19.55
C ARG A 72 -2.29 10.58 -19.88
N ALA A 73 -2.45 11.53 -18.97
CA ALA A 73 -3.25 12.73 -19.18
C ALA A 73 -2.69 13.58 -20.34
N HIS A 74 -1.37 13.77 -20.37
CA HIS A 74 -0.70 14.49 -21.46
C HIS A 74 -0.90 13.81 -22.82
N LYS A 75 -0.71 12.48 -22.89
CA LYS A 75 -0.98 11.70 -24.11
C LYS A 75 -2.44 11.86 -24.55
N GLN A 76 -3.39 11.78 -23.62
CA GLN A 76 -4.81 11.93 -23.92
C GLN A 76 -5.13 13.33 -24.49
N GLY A 77 -4.58 14.39 -23.89
CA GLY A 77 -4.75 15.76 -24.39
C GLY A 77 -4.17 15.94 -25.80
N LEU A 78 -2.98 15.41 -26.07
CA LEU A 78 -2.37 15.44 -27.41
C LEU A 78 -3.23 14.68 -28.44
N MET A 79 -3.76 13.50 -28.08
CA MET A 79 -4.63 12.73 -28.98
C MET A 79 -5.92 13.50 -29.32
N GLN A 80 -6.51 14.20 -28.34
CA GLN A 80 -7.68 15.05 -28.57
C GLN A 80 -7.38 16.25 -29.49
N GLN A 81 -6.19 16.83 -29.40
CA GLN A 81 -5.76 17.94 -30.26
C GLN A 81 -5.44 17.48 -31.69
N LEU A 82 -4.80 16.32 -31.86
CA LEU A 82 -4.41 15.79 -33.16
C LEU A 82 -5.57 15.17 -33.94
N PHE A 83 -6.55 14.63 -33.23
CA PHE A 83 -7.75 14.04 -33.81
C PHE A 83 -9.00 14.65 -33.16
N PRO A 84 -9.31 15.93 -33.41
CA PRO A 84 -10.61 16.46 -33.06
C PRO A 84 -11.62 15.64 -33.84
N SER A 85 -12.54 14.95 -33.16
CA SER A 85 -13.67 14.31 -33.83
C SER A 85 -14.33 15.36 -34.71
N LEU A 86 -14.30 15.16 -36.02
CA LEU A 86 -15.06 15.93 -36.99
C LEU A 86 -16.52 15.77 -36.60
N VAL A 87 -17.03 16.76 -35.87
CA VAL A 87 -18.47 16.95 -35.72
C VAL A 87 -18.90 17.52 -37.06
N ASP A 88 -19.18 16.62 -38.00
CA ASP A 88 -19.87 16.95 -39.23
C ASP A 88 -21.25 17.50 -38.83
N HIS A 89 -21.46 18.78 -39.14
CA HIS A 89 -22.75 19.46 -39.04
C HIS A 89 -23.66 19.10 -40.21
#